data_AF-R7TTZ0-F1
#
_entry.id   AF-R7TTZ0-F1
#
_cell.length_a   1.000
_cell.length_b   1.000
_cell.length_c   1.000
_cell.angle_alpha   90.00
_cell.angle_beta   90.00
_cell.angle_gamma   90.00
#
_symmetry.space_group_name_H-M   'P 1'
#
loop_
_entity.id
_entity.type
_entity.pdbx_description
1 polymer ?
#
loop_
_entity_poly.entity_id
_entity_poly.type
_entity_poly.pdbx_seq_one_letter_code
_entity_poly.pdbx_strand_id
1 'polypeptide(L)'
;MTLLNQLENKRSSHPQLNQNIANHHESNMLNSAIAQRLSSHRVLDSGGEYQIINDVFQASGETKTRILDVTLISHCSVHLIKHIPALVNAWHGPMSISIFLVSSELHTAVDMLLIIHQCVPLFQKFVTVHFVLPLSHQKLTISKSSLLPINCDEMNSDLQKRVLGSRNYALDGVLYPNNLLRNVALRNALTEYHLVIDVDMLPSPNLRQLFTTFVKSQFAPNNRTAFVIPAFEMVTGGTFPQTKQHLLDLWDQGSIQPFYLKACWKCQRFTDYDSWRKLPDSDGLSPGYDVDWKDPWEPFFIASWQAPRYDERFKQYGFNRISQVCEMHVSGSHFTVLSQAYLVHQGFKSKIQFHSSKNDEQDKNRILFRRFKTELKEKYPDTDRRCY
;
A
#
# COMPACT_ATOMS: atom_id res chain seq x y z
N MET A 1 -37.79 -18.80 49.46
CA MET A 1 -36.41 -18.77 48.95
C MET A 1 -36.40 -19.52 47.63
N THR A 2 -36.95 -18.84 46.64
CA THR A 2 -37.77 -19.41 45.57
C THR A 2 -37.30 -18.74 44.27
N LEU A 3 -37.01 -19.54 43.24
CA LEU A 3 -36.82 -19.15 41.83
C LEU A 3 -35.77 -18.07 41.45
N LEU A 4 -35.35 -17.16 42.33
CA LEU A 4 -34.43 -16.06 42.01
C LEU A 4 -33.00 -16.52 41.73
N ASN A 5 -32.47 -17.52 42.47
CA ASN A 5 -31.09 -18.00 42.27
C ASN A 5 -30.89 -18.81 40.98
N GLN A 6 -31.94 -19.37 40.37
CA GLN A 6 -31.84 -20.07 39.07
C GLN A 6 -32.01 -19.11 37.88
N LEU A 7 -32.61 -17.93 38.08
CA LEU A 7 -32.69 -16.88 37.08
C LEU A 7 -31.41 -16.02 37.02
N GLU A 8 -30.68 -15.90 38.13
CA GLU A 8 -29.39 -15.17 38.15
C GLU A 8 -28.24 -15.98 37.51
N ASN A 9 -28.22 -17.31 37.64
CA ASN A 9 -27.22 -18.17 36.97
C ASN A 9 -27.48 -18.39 35.47
N LYS A 10 -28.68 -18.09 34.95
CA LYS A 10 -28.92 -18.01 33.51
C LYS A 10 -28.51 -16.66 32.91
N ARG A 11 -28.36 -15.60 33.70
CA ARG A 11 -27.91 -14.29 33.21
C ARG A 11 -26.40 -14.19 33.02
N SER A 12 -25.58 -15.02 33.67
CA SER A 12 -24.12 -14.98 33.57
C SER A 12 -23.53 -15.77 32.38
N SER A 13 -24.30 -16.65 31.74
CA SER A 13 -23.90 -17.45 30.56
C SER A 13 -24.36 -16.85 29.22
N HIS A 14 -25.16 -15.79 29.26
CA HIS A 14 -25.64 -15.07 28.07
C HIS A 14 -24.64 -14.14 27.37
N PRO A 15 -23.62 -13.52 28.02
CA PRO A 15 -22.73 -12.58 27.33
C PRO A 15 -21.92 -13.25 26.22
N GLN A 16 -21.30 -14.41 26.50
CA GLN A 16 -20.47 -15.14 25.52
C GLN A 16 -21.31 -15.77 24.40
N LEU A 17 -22.49 -16.32 24.72
CA LEU A 17 -23.40 -16.88 23.71
C LEU A 17 -23.97 -15.79 22.79
N ASN A 18 -24.37 -14.65 23.36
CA ASN A 18 -24.86 -13.51 22.60
C ASN A 18 -23.76 -12.87 21.75
N GLN A 19 -22.52 -12.81 22.27
CA GLN A 19 -21.35 -12.34 21.53
C GLN A 19 -20.99 -13.29 20.38
N ASN A 20 -21.06 -14.61 20.59
CA ASN A 20 -20.86 -15.60 19.52
C ASN A 20 -21.96 -15.54 18.44
N ILE A 21 -23.21 -15.34 18.82
CA ILE A 21 -24.33 -15.17 17.88
C ILE A 21 -24.19 -13.86 17.08
N ALA A 22 -23.82 -12.75 17.75
CA ALA A 22 -23.58 -11.46 17.10
C ALA A 22 -22.41 -11.54 16.10
N ASN A 23 -21.28 -12.14 16.51
CA ASN A 23 -20.12 -12.36 15.65
C ASN A 23 -20.47 -13.23 14.43
N HIS A 24 -21.27 -14.27 14.63
CA HIS A 24 -21.72 -15.14 13.53
C HIS A 24 -22.66 -14.41 12.56
N HIS A 25 -23.57 -13.57 13.07
CA HIS A 25 -24.47 -12.78 12.23
C HIS A 25 -23.71 -11.72 11.42
N GLU A 26 -22.76 -11.03 12.03
CA GLU A 26 -21.90 -10.04 11.37
C GLU A 26 -21.05 -10.68 10.26
N SER A 27 -20.44 -11.84 10.54
CA SER A 27 -19.69 -12.62 9.55
C SER A 27 -20.54 -13.06 8.36
N ASN A 28 -21.79 -13.49 8.60
CA ASN A 28 -22.72 -13.84 7.51
C ASN A 28 -23.10 -12.64 6.64
N MET A 29 -23.33 -11.47 7.24
CA MET A 29 -23.62 -10.25 6.48
C MET A 29 -22.42 -9.79 5.65
N LEU A 30 -21.21 -9.82 6.22
CA LEU A 30 -19.98 -9.49 5.50
C LEU A 30 -19.77 -10.42 4.30
N ASN A 31 -19.91 -11.74 4.49
CA ASN A 31 -19.80 -12.71 3.41
C ASN A 31 -20.83 -12.47 2.30
N SER A 32 -22.08 -12.13 2.67
CA SER A 32 -23.11 -11.80 1.69
C SER A 32 -22.79 -10.51 0.92
N ALA A 33 -22.28 -9.47 1.59
CA ALA A 33 -21.88 -8.22 0.96
C ALA A 33 -20.70 -8.41 -0.01
N ILE A 34 -19.69 -9.20 0.39
CA ILE A 34 -18.56 -9.57 -0.48
C ILE A 34 -19.08 -10.30 -1.73
N ALA A 35 -19.93 -11.33 -1.56
CA ALA A 35 -20.49 -12.08 -2.68
C ALA A 35 -21.31 -11.19 -3.65
N GLN A 36 -22.07 -10.23 -3.11
CA GLN A 36 -22.80 -9.25 -3.90
C GLN A 36 -21.83 -8.36 -4.70
N ARG A 37 -20.78 -7.82 -4.08
CA ARG A 37 -19.80 -6.96 -4.76
C ARG A 37 -19.06 -7.71 -5.87
N LEU A 38 -18.63 -8.93 -5.59
CA LEU A 38 -17.98 -9.81 -6.57
C LEU A 38 -18.87 -10.14 -7.78
N SER A 39 -20.19 -10.17 -7.62
CA SER A 39 -21.12 -10.47 -8.71
C SER A 39 -21.60 -9.24 -9.49
N SER A 40 -21.75 -8.08 -8.85
CA SER A 40 -22.49 -6.94 -9.43
C SER A 40 -21.67 -5.67 -9.69
N HIS A 41 -20.47 -5.52 -9.12
CA HIS A 41 -19.70 -4.27 -9.15
C HIS A 41 -18.41 -4.42 -9.96
N ARG A 42 -18.55 -4.68 -11.27
CA ARG A 42 -17.43 -4.95 -12.17
C ARG A 42 -17.26 -3.80 -13.16
N VAL A 43 -16.10 -3.18 -13.17
CA VAL A 43 -15.74 -2.12 -14.12
C VAL A 43 -14.47 -2.54 -14.87
N LEU A 44 -14.34 -2.15 -16.14
CA LEU A 44 -13.12 -2.39 -16.90
C LEU A 44 -12.11 -1.26 -16.68
N ASP A 45 -10.82 -1.59 -16.75
CA ASP A 45 -9.79 -0.57 -16.88
C ASP A 45 -9.88 0.13 -18.25
N SER A 46 -9.12 1.22 -18.40
CA SER A 46 -9.14 2.02 -19.62
C SER A 46 -8.67 1.25 -20.86
N GLY A 47 -7.80 0.26 -20.70
CA GLY A 47 -7.31 -0.60 -21.77
C GLY A 47 -8.21 -1.79 -22.09
N GLY A 48 -9.20 -2.09 -21.24
CA GLY A 48 -10.04 -3.28 -21.38
C GLY A 48 -9.27 -4.59 -21.24
N GLU A 49 -8.19 -4.62 -20.45
CA GLU A 49 -7.37 -5.80 -20.18
C GLU A 49 -7.66 -6.41 -18.80
N TYR A 50 -8.18 -5.59 -17.88
CA TYR A 50 -8.42 -5.93 -16.49
C TYR A 50 -9.83 -5.55 -16.05
N GLN A 51 -10.39 -6.40 -15.21
CA GLN A 51 -11.61 -6.16 -14.46
C GLN A 51 -11.26 -5.66 -13.06
N ILE A 52 -11.93 -4.59 -12.64
CA ILE A 52 -11.80 -3.95 -11.34
C ILE A 52 -13.09 -4.22 -10.56
N ILE A 53 -12.94 -4.64 -9.30
CA ILE A 53 -14.02 -4.77 -8.33
C ILE A 53 -13.65 -3.89 -7.14
N ASN A 54 -14.33 -2.75 -7.01
CA ASN A 54 -14.07 -1.81 -5.92
C ASN A 54 -14.69 -2.28 -4.61
N ASP A 55 -14.08 -1.85 -3.51
CA ASP A 55 -14.62 -1.93 -2.15
C ASP A 55 -15.02 -3.34 -1.72
N VAL A 56 -14.32 -4.40 -2.16
CA VAL A 56 -14.64 -5.78 -1.77
C VAL A 56 -14.72 -5.90 -0.25
N PHE A 57 -13.73 -5.33 0.45
CA PHE A 57 -13.81 -5.00 1.87
C PHE A 57 -13.84 -3.48 1.99
N GLN A 58 -14.69 -2.94 2.86
CA GLN A 58 -14.85 -1.50 3.02
C GLN A 58 -14.58 -1.10 4.47
N ALA A 59 -13.82 -0.03 4.66
CA ALA A 59 -13.59 0.57 5.96
C ALA A 59 -14.91 1.08 6.58
N SER A 60 -15.06 0.89 7.89
CA SER A 60 -16.23 1.41 8.61
C SER A 60 -16.20 2.95 8.72
N GLY A 61 -17.36 3.58 8.55
CA GLY A 61 -17.52 5.02 8.77
C GLY A 61 -16.95 5.93 7.67
N GLU A 62 -16.73 5.42 6.45
CA GLU A 62 -16.32 6.26 5.31
C GLU A 62 -17.32 7.39 5.05
N THR A 63 -16.83 8.64 5.14
CA THR A 63 -17.58 9.84 4.77
C THR A 63 -17.43 10.10 3.28
N LYS A 64 -18.49 10.57 2.59
CA LYS A 64 -18.41 10.93 1.15
C LYS A 64 -17.54 12.16 0.85
N THR A 65 -17.11 12.88 1.88
CA THR A 65 -16.34 14.13 1.77
C THR A 65 -14.86 13.89 1.99
N ARG A 66 -14.02 14.59 1.23
CA ARG A 66 -12.56 14.55 1.42
C ARG A 66 -12.18 15.22 2.74
N ILE A 67 -11.30 14.59 3.51
CA ILE A 67 -10.85 15.09 4.82
C ILE A 67 -9.36 15.41 4.80
N LEU A 68 -8.93 16.38 5.62
CA LEU A 68 -7.52 16.70 5.84
C LEU A 68 -6.84 15.60 6.67
N ASP A 69 -6.30 14.63 5.96
CA ASP A 69 -5.58 13.48 6.49
C ASP A 69 -4.71 12.87 5.37
N VAL A 70 -4.06 11.74 5.65
CA VAL A 70 -3.29 10.97 4.68
C VAL A 70 -3.90 9.58 4.54
N THR A 71 -4.20 9.14 3.32
CA THR A 71 -4.48 7.72 3.03
C THR A 71 -3.19 7.03 2.59
N LEU A 72 -2.87 5.89 3.20
CA LEU A 72 -1.81 5.03 2.70
C LEU A 72 -2.35 4.15 1.58
N ILE A 73 -1.69 4.22 0.43
CA ILE A 73 -2.02 3.51 -0.78
C ILE A 73 -1.02 2.38 -0.94
N SER A 74 -1.52 1.17 -1.14
CA SER A 74 -0.68 0.04 -1.47
C SER A 74 -1.34 -0.88 -2.48
N HIS A 75 -0.54 -1.81 -2.99
CA HIS A 75 -1.03 -2.89 -3.82
C HIS A 75 -0.19 -4.14 -3.59
N CYS A 76 -0.77 -5.30 -3.85
CA CYS A 76 -0.05 -6.55 -3.69
C CYS A 76 -0.64 -7.67 -4.56
N SER A 77 0.10 -8.77 -4.71
CA SER A 77 -0.48 -10.05 -5.13
C SER A 77 -0.98 -10.82 -3.91
N VAL A 78 -1.74 -11.89 -4.12
CA VAL A 78 -2.32 -12.69 -3.03
C VAL A 78 -1.27 -13.18 -2.02
N HIS A 79 -0.07 -13.61 -2.48
CA HIS A 79 1.02 -14.09 -1.61
C HIS A 79 1.55 -13.05 -0.62
N LEU A 80 1.30 -11.77 -0.88
CA LEU A 80 1.77 -10.64 -0.07
C LEU A 80 0.68 -10.08 0.85
N ILE A 81 -0.55 -10.60 0.82
CA ILE A 81 -1.63 -10.23 1.75
C ILE A 81 -1.21 -10.40 3.22
N LYS A 82 -0.34 -11.37 3.49
CA LYS A 82 0.22 -11.62 4.84
C LYS A 82 0.96 -10.44 5.47
N HIS A 83 1.38 -9.44 4.69
CA HIS A 83 2.04 -8.24 5.20
C HIS A 83 1.06 -7.16 5.68
N ILE A 84 -0.21 -7.23 5.25
CA ILE A 84 -1.24 -6.23 5.58
C ILE A 84 -1.39 -6.01 7.10
N PRO A 85 -1.46 -7.04 7.97
CA PRO A 85 -1.62 -6.83 9.41
C PRO A 85 -0.53 -5.94 10.03
N ALA A 86 0.74 -6.18 9.69
CA ALA A 86 1.85 -5.39 10.19
C ALA A 86 1.77 -3.94 9.71
N LEU A 87 1.43 -3.74 8.43
CA LEU A 87 1.29 -2.41 7.85
C LEU A 87 0.13 -1.62 8.47
N VAL A 88 -1.03 -2.25 8.67
CA VAL A 88 -2.20 -1.65 9.32
C VAL A 88 -1.85 -1.19 10.74
N ASN A 89 -1.17 -2.06 11.49
CA ASN A 89 -0.70 -1.76 12.84
C ASN A 89 0.42 -0.72 12.88
N ALA A 90 1.17 -0.51 11.80
CA ALA A 90 2.15 0.58 11.74
C ALA A 90 1.49 1.93 11.37
N TRP A 91 0.49 1.92 10.47
CA TRP A 91 -0.10 3.13 9.92
C TRP A 91 -1.21 3.75 10.78
N HIS A 92 -2.05 2.94 11.43
CA HIS A 92 -3.14 3.41 12.30
C HIS A 92 -4.05 4.49 11.65
N GLY A 93 -4.38 4.37 10.36
CA GLY A 93 -5.20 5.36 9.66
C GLY A 93 -5.73 4.85 8.32
N PRO A 94 -6.44 5.70 7.55
CA PRO A 94 -7.08 5.30 6.30
C PRO A 94 -6.11 4.62 5.33
N MET A 95 -6.51 3.49 4.76
CA MET A 95 -5.76 2.73 3.77
C MET A 95 -6.66 2.31 2.61
N SER A 96 -6.13 2.39 1.40
CA SER A 96 -6.73 1.77 0.23
C SER A 96 -5.73 0.82 -0.42
N ILE A 97 -6.12 -0.45 -0.56
CA ILE A 97 -5.25 -1.52 -1.04
C ILE A 97 -5.87 -2.18 -2.27
N SER A 98 -5.14 -2.22 -3.38
CA SER A 98 -5.53 -2.99 -4.56
C SER A 98 -4.82 -4.34 -4.62
N ILE A 99 -5.58 -5.42 -4.68
CA ILE A 99 -5.05 -6.79 -4.74
C ILE A 99 -5.23 -7.32 -6.15
N PHE A 100 -4.10 -7.69 -6.76
CA PHE A 100 -4.08 -8.39 -8.03
C PHE A 100 -4.20 -9.89 -7.82
N LEU A 101 -5.13 -10.53 -8.53
CA LEU A 101 -5.37 -11.96 -8.42
C LEU A 101 -5.94 -12.54 -9.72
N VAL A 102 -5.64 -13.80 -9.99
CA VAL A 102 -6.36 -14.59 -10.99
C VAL A 102 -7.54 -15.34 -10.36
N SER A 103 -8.49 -15.83 -11.16
CA SER A 103 -9.71 -16.45 -10.63
C SER A 103 -9.45 -17.65 -9.71
N SER A 104 -8.37 -18.42 -9.94
CA SER A 104 -7.98 -19.54 -9.08
C SER A 104 -7.53 -19.10 -7.68
N GLU A 105 -7.08 -17.86 -7.51
CA GLU A 105 -6.62 -17.31 -6.22
C GLU A 105 -7.73 -16.60 -5.43
N LEU A 106 -8.92 -16.39 -6.01
CA LEU A 106 -10.00 -15.61 -5.40
C LEU A 106 -10.38 -16.13 -3.99
N HIS A 107 -10.56 -17.44 -3.86
CA HIS A 107 -10.92 -18.05 -2.57
C HIS A 107 -9.84 -17.84 -1.52
N THR A 108 -8.58 -18.04 -1.90
CA THR A 108 -7.44 -17.82 -1.00
C THR A 108 -7.37 -16.37 -0.55
N ALA A 109 -7.54 -15.41 -1.48
CA ALA A 109 -7.51 -13.99 -1.15
C ALA A 109 -8.64 -13.59 -0.20
N VAL A 110 -9.89 -14.01 -0.48
CA VAL A 110 -11.04 -13.73 0.37
C VAL A 110 -10.88 -14.32 1.76
N ASP A 111 -10.47 -15.59 1.86
CA ASP A 111 -10.26 -16.24 3.16
C ASP A 111 -9.17 -15.55 3.99
N MET A 112 -8.04 -15.17 3.36
CA MET A 112 -6.98 -14.44 4.05
C MET A 112 -7.47 -13.08 4.56
N LEU A 113 -8.26 -12.36 3.78
CA LEU A 113 -8.80 -11.06 4.17
C LEU A 113 -9.89 -11.18 5.23
N LEU A 114 -10.70 -12.25 5.23
CA LEU A 114 -11.66 -12.52 6.30
C LEU A 114 -10.96 -12.82 7.63
N ILE A 115 -9.87 -13.59 7.61
CA ILE A 115 -9.00 -13.82 8.78
C ILE A 115 -8.47 -12.48 9.31
N ILE A 116 -7.90 -11.65 8.44
CA ILE A 116 -7.36 -10.33 8.83
C ILE A 116 -8.47 -9.42 9.36
N HIS A 117 -9.62 -9.39 8.70
CA HIS A 117 -10.77 -8.61 9.13
C HIS A 117 -11.18 -9.01 10.55
N GLN A 118 -11.33 -10.29 10.85
CA GLN A 118 -11.72 -10.76 12.18
C GLN A 118 -10.66 -10.45 13.25
N CYS A 119 -9.38 -10.59 12.93
CA CYS A 119 -8.30 -10.54 13.93
C CYS A 119 -7.62 -9.19 14.09
N VAL A 120 -7.83 -8.24 13.18
CA VAL A 120 -7.20 -6.92 13.20
C VAL A 120 -8.30 -5.83 13.22
N PRO A 121 -8.73 -5.33 14.39
CA PRO A 121 -9.80 -4.33 14.48
C PRO A 121 -9.52 -3.05 13.67
N LEU A 122 -8.25 -2.65 13.58
CA LEU A 122 -7.82 -1.50 12.77
C LEU A 122 -8.05 -1.73 11.26
N PHE A 123 -8.02 -2.98 10.79
CA PHE A 123 -8.32 -3.31 9.41
C PHE A 123 -9.78 -2.98 9.09
N GLN A 124 -10.72 -3.45 9.93
CA GLN A 124 -12.15 -3.15 9.78
C GLN A 124 -12.43 -1.65 9.83
N LYS A 125 -11.67 -0.93 10.65
CA LYS A 125 -11.85 0.51 10.85
C LYS A 125 -11.35 1.35 9.68
N PHE A 126 -10.24 0.97 9.06
CA PHE A 126 -9.50 1.90 8.21
C PHE A 126 -9.15 1.38 6.82
N VAL A 127 -9.34 0.10 6.52
CA VAL A 127 -8.84 -0.49 5.27
C VAL A 127 -9.98 -0.80 4.31
N THR A 128 -9.88 -0.21 3.12
CA THR A 128 -10.72 -0.56 1.97
C THR A 128 -9.87 -1.34 0.96
N VAL A 129 -10.42 -2.46 0.47
CA VAL A 129 -9.72 -3.40 -0.42
C VAL A 129 -10.44 -3.53 -1.75
N HIS A 130 -9.70 -3.40 -2.84
CA HIS A 130 -10.18 -3.54 -4.22
C HIS A 130 -9.52 -4.73 -4.88
N PHE A 131 -10.22 -5.44 -5.76
CA PHE A 131 -9.65 -6.51 -6.57
C PHE A 131 -9.45 -6.08 -8.01
N VAL A 132 -8.34 -6.50 -8.61
CA VAL A 132 -8.06 -6.34 -10.04
C VAL A 132 -7.68 -7.70 -10.61
N LEU A 133 -8.41 -8.12 -11.64
CA LEU A 133 -8.28 -9.43 -12.27
C LEU A 133 -8.07 -9.28 -13.77
N PRO A 134 -7.23 -10.09 -14.42
CA PRO A 134 -7.10 -10.07 -15.87
C PRO A 134 -8.35 -10.67 -16.54
N LEU A 135 -8.83 -10.05 -17.63
CA LEU A 135 -10.00 -10.56 -18.36
C LEU A 135 -9.78 -11.95 -18.97
N SER A 136 -8.54 -12.27 -19.32
CA SER A 136 -8.16 -13.59 -19.87
C SER A 136 -8.44 -14.77 -18.94
N HIS A 137 -8.71 -14.53 -17.65
CA HIS A 137 -8.89 -15.59 -16.63
C HIS A 137 -10.25 -15.56 -15.92
N GLN A 138 -11.30 -15.04 -16.55
CA GLN A 138 -12.58 -14.64 -15.91
C GLN A 138 -13.53 -15.71 -15.30
N LYS A 139 -13.16 -17.00 -15.23
CA LYS A 139 -14.06 -18.03 -14.65
C LYS A 139 -14.08 -17.93 -13.11
N LEU A 140 -14.78 -16.92 -12.59
CA LEU A 140 -15.02 -16.73 -11.17
C LEU A 140 -16.14 -17.68 -10.72
N THR A 141 -15.77 -18.85 -10.21
CA THR A 141 -16.71 -19.69 -9.46
C THR A 141 -16.68 -19.21 -8.02
N ILE A 142 -17.72 -18.48 -7.59
CA ILE A 142 -17.85 -18.08 -6.18
C ILE A 142 -18.39 -19.29 -5.41
N SER A 143 -17.50 -20.13 -4.90
CA SER A 143 -17.87 -21.06 -3.81
C SER A 143 -18.13 -20.29 -2.52
N LYS A 144 -19.10 -20.72 -1.72
CA LYS A 144 -19.33 -20.16 -0.38
C LYS A 144 -18.06 -20.41 0.47
N SER A 145 -17.41 -19.35 0.93
CA SER A 145 -16.39 -19.46 1.96
C SER A 145 -17.08 -19.95 3.24
N SER A 146 -16.77 -21.17 3.67
CA SER A 146 -17.17 -21.70 4.97
C SER A 146 -16.11 -21.32 5.98
N LEU A 147 -16.24 -20.12 6.57
CA LEU A 147 -15.39 -19.74 7.70
C LEU A 147 -15.69 -20.66 8.88
N LEU A 148 -14.78 -21.59 9.15
CA LEU A 148 -14.63 -22.21 10.47
C LEU A 148 -14.28 -21.11 11.50
N PRO A 149 -14.48 -21.35 12.81
CA PRO A 149 -14.07 -20.37 13.83
C PRO A 149 -12.58 -20.04 13.68
N ILE A 150 -12.27 -18.76 13.50
CA ILE A 150 -10.88 -18.27 13.30
C ILE A 150 -10.23 -18.05 14.68
N ASN A 151 -9.08 -18.68 14.92
CA ASN A 151 -8.24 -18.42 16.08
C ASN A 151 -7.21 -17.32 15.74
N CYS A 152 -7.34 -16.15 16.37
CA CYS A 152 -6.48 -15.00 16.05
C CYS A 152 -5.04 -15.16 16.55
N ASP A 153 -4.78 -16.02 17.54
CA ASP A 153 -3.42 -16.32 17.99
C ASP A 153 -2.61 -17.08 16.92
N GLU A 154 -3.30 -17.81 16.04
CA GLU A 154 -2.70 -18.60 14.95
C GLU A 154 -2.70 -17.88 13.59
N MET A 155 -3.22 -16.65 13.53
CA MET A 155 -3.44 -15.88 12.29
C MET A 155 -2.22 -15.91 11.36
N ASN A 156 -1.03 -15.58 11.87
CA ASN A 156 0.19 -15.51 11.05
C ASN A 156 0.53 -16.88 10.45
N SER A 157 0.34 -17.95 11.21
CA SER A 157 0.59 -19.32 10.75
C SER A 157 -0.41 -19.71 9.65
N ASP A 158 -1.68 -19.33 9.80
CA ASP A 158 -2.73 -19.66 8.84
C ASP A 158 -2.61 -18.87 7.54
N LEU A 159 -2.26 -17.59 7.61
CA LEU A 159 -1.93 -16.79 6.44
C LEU A 159 -0.75 -17.40 5.69
N GLN A 160 0.31 -17.82 6.39
CA GLN A 160 1.47 -18.43 5.78
C GLN A 160 1.16 -19.79 5.13
N LYS A 161 0.35 -20.65 5.77
CA LYS A 161 -0.11 -21.94 5.19
C LYS A 161 -0.87 -21.71 3.88
N ARG A 162 -1.78 -20.74 3.84
CA ARG A 162 -2.57 -20.40 2.65
C ARG A 162 -1.72 -19.89 1.50
N VAL A 163 -0.71 -19.06 1.81
CA VAL A 163 0.27 -18.60 0.82
C VAL A 163 1.03 -19.79 0.21
N LEU A 164 1.53 -20.72 1.04
CA LEU A 164 2.26 -21.91 0.58
C LEU A 164 1.39 -22.87 -0.25
N GLY A 165 0.09 -22.95 0.06
CA GLY A 165 -0.87 -23.77 -0.70
C GLY A 165 -1.38 -23.14 -2.00
N SER A 166 -0.99 -21.90 -2.31
CA SER A 166 -1.53 -21.14 -3.44
C SER A 166 -0.53 -20.98 -4.59
N ARG A 167 -1.01 -21.16 -5.82
CA ARG A 167 -0.22 -20.96 -7.04
C ARG A 167 -0.07 -19.46 -7.31
N ASN A 168 1.14 -19.01 -7.64
CA ASN A 168 1.44 -17.61 -7.95
C ASN A 168 1.02 -17.23 -9.37
N TYR A 169 0.39 -16.06 -9.53
CA TYR A 169 -0.03 -15.50 -10.83
C TYR A 169 1.07 -15.50 -11.91
N ALA A 170 2.36 -15.41 -11.53
CA ALA A 170 3.48 -15.41 -12.48
C ALA A 170 3.53 -16.71 -13.31
N LEU A 171 2.93 -17.79 -12.81
CA LEU A 171 2.81 -19.08 -13.49
C LEU A 171 1.67 -19.11 -14.53
N ASP A 172 0.87 -18.05 -14.63
CA ASP A 172 -0.26 -17.94 -15.54
C ASP A 172 0.03 -16.95 -16.69
N GLY A 173 1.28 -16.47 -16.80
CA GLY A 173 1.75 -15.63 -17.92
C GLY A 173 1.14 -14.23 -17.96
N VAL A 174 0.49 -13.79 -16.87
CA VAL A 174 -0.16 -12.48 -16.80
C VAL A 174 0.80 -11.42 -16.27
N LEU A 175 0.79 -10.25 -16.91
CA LEU A 175 1.56 -9.09 -16.45
C LEU A 175 0.92 -8.45 -15.21
N TYR A 176 1.72 -8.23 -14.18
CA TYR A 176 1.30 -7.51 -12.98
C TYR A 176 1.13 -6.00 -13.26
N PRO A 177 -0.08 -5.43 -13.11
CA PRO A 177 -0.36 -4.07 -13.55
C PRO A 177 -0.14 -3.04 -12.43
N ASN A 178 1.11 -2.88 -11.96
CA ASN A 178 1.47 -2.01 -10.81
C ASN A 178 0.77 -0.64 -10.82
N ASN A 179 0.85 0.08 -11.94
CA ASN A 179 0.33 1.45 -12.03
C ASN A 179 -1.21 1.50 -12.05
N LEU A 180 -1.88 0.53 -12.67
CA LEU A 180 -3.33 0.38 -12.57
C LEU A 180 -3.74 0.14 -11.11
N LEU A 181 -3.06 -0.76 -10.39
CA LEU A 181 -3.37 -1.06 -9.00
C LEU A 181 -3.19 0.17 -8.11
N ARG A 182 -2.10 0.93 -8.29
CA ARG A 182 -1.90 2.22 -7.61
C ARG A 182 -3.05 3.18 -7.89
N ASN A 183 -3.47 3.31 -9.15
CA ASN A 183 -4.55 4.19 -9.53
C ASN A 183 -5.92 3.76 -8.99
N VAL A 184 -6.22 2.45 -8.97
CA VAL A 184 -7.47 1.91 -8.39
C VAL A 184 -7.53 2.25 -6.91
N ALA A 185 -6.46 1.98 -6.15
CA ALA A 185 -6.42 2.34 -4.74
C ALA A 185 -6.47 3.86 -4.53
N LEU A 186 -5.71 4.63 -5.32
CA LEU A 186 -5.74 6.09 -5.26
C LEU A 186 -7.13 6.64 -5.53
N ARG A 187 -7.89 6.15 -6.53
CA ARG A 187 -9.22 6.69 -6.87
C ARG A 187 -10.22 6.61 -5.71
N ASN A 188 -10.06 5.62 -4.85
CA ASN A 188 -10.94 5.38 -3.71
C ASN A 188 -10.44 6.03 -2.40
N ALA A 189 -9.33 6.79 -2.45
CA ALA A 189 -8.83 7.53 -1.30
C ALA A 189 -9.59 8.86 -1.10
N LEU A 190 -10.20 9.03 0.08
CA LEU A 190 -11.01 10.21 0.44
C LEU A 190 -10.27 11.19 1.37
N THR A 191 -8.96 11.31 1.21
CA THR A 191 -8.11 12.23 2.01
C THR A 191 -7.38 13.23 1.13
N GLU A 192 -7.01 14.39 1.68
CA GLU A 192 -6.29 15.45 0.94
C GLU A 192 -4.89 15.02 0.48
N TYR A 193 -4.27 14.09 1.20
CA TYR A 193 -2.93 13.60 0.92
C TYR A 193 -2.89 12.08 0.81
N HIS A 194 -1.90 11.56 0.09
CA HIS A 194 -1.70 10.13 -0.03
C HIS A 194 -0.22 9.75 0.05
N LEU A 195 0.06 8.55 0.55
CA LEU A 195 1.38 7.94 0.59
C LEU A 195 1.35 6.60 -0.14
N VAL A 196 2.05 6.46 -1.27
CA VAL A 196 2.10 5.19 -2.03
C VAL A 196 3.34 4.38 -1.68
N ILE A 197 3.17 3.25 -0.98
CA ILE A 197 4.26 2.36 -0.59
C ILE A 197 3.97 0.90 -0.93
N ASP A 198 5.04 0.10 -1.03
CA ASP A 198 4.93 -1.35 -1.21
C ASP A 198 4.37 -1.97 0.09
N VAL A 199 3.57 -3.03 -0.01
CA VAL A 199 2.85 -3.60 1.15
C VAL A 199 3.78 -4.21 2.21
N ASP A 200 5.03 -4.52 1.83
CA ASP A 200 6.08 -5.08 2.66
C ASP A 200 7.01 -4.02 3.27
N MET A 201 6.65 -2.73 3.15
CA MET A 201 7.32 -1.62 3.82
C MET A 201 6.52 -1.13 5.02
N LEU A 202 7.22 -0.68 6.05
CA LEU A 202 6.61 -0.09 7.24
C LEU A 202 7.07 1.37 7.40
N PRO A 203 6.15 2.31 7.69
CA PRO A 203 6.50 3.69 8.00
C PRO A 203 7.04 3.87 9.41
N SER A 204 7.83 4.93 9.63
CA SER A 204 8.25 5.38 10.95
C SER A 204 7.03 5.60 11.86
N PRO A 205 7.15 5.40 13.19
CA PRO A 205 6.01 5.51 14.09
C PRO A 205 5.31 6.87 14.00
N ASN A 206 3.98 6.86 14.08
CA ASN A 206 3.13 8.06 14.07
C ASN A 206 3.26 8.97 12.83
N LEU A 207 3.84 8.49 11.71
CA LEU A 207 4.08 9.29 10.52
C LEU A 207 2.83 10.05 10.04
N ARG A 208 1.66 9.38 10.01
CA ARG A 208 0.39 10.00 9.64
C ARG A 208 0.04 11.18 10.53
N GLN A 209 0.06 10.98 11.86
CA GLN A 209 -0.33 11.98 12.85
C GLN A 209 0.63 13.18 12.82
N LEU A 210 1.94 12.90 12.75
CA LEU A 210 2.97 13.92 12.63
C LEU A 210 2.80 14.73 11.34
N PHE A 211 2.52 14.07 10.21
CA PHE A 211 2.31 14.74 8.93
C PHE A 211 1.05 15.61 8.94
N THR A 212 -0.07 15.08 9.41
CA THR A 212 -1.33 15.83 9.51
C THR A 212 -1.18 17.04 10.43
N THR A 213 -0.37 16.96 11.49
CA THR A 213 -0.06 18.09 12.37
C THR A 213 0.82 19.12 11.65
N PHE A 214 1.85 18.66 10.95
CA PHE A 214 2.78 19.48 10.18
C PHE A 214 2.09 20.26 9.05
N VAL A 215 1.18 19.65 8.28
CA VAL A 215 0.48 20.38 7.21
C VAL A 215 -0.60 21.32 7.73
N LYS A 216 -1.20 21.04 8.90
CA LYS A 216 -2.15 21.95 9.56
C LYS A 216 -1.50 23.23 10.07
N SER A 217 -0.22 23.18 10.44
CA SER A 217 0.51 24.38 10.89
C SER A 217 1.02 25.25 9.74
N GLN A 218 0.92 24.79 8.48
CA GLN A 218 1.30 25.60 7.33
C GLN A 218 0.18 26.59 6.95
N PHE A 219 0.54 27.87 6.81
CA PHE A 219 -0.39 28.96 6.50
C PHE A 219 -1.08 28.81 5.14
N ALA A 220 -0.46 28.09 4.20
CA ALA A 220 -1.05 27.72 2.91
C ALA A 220 -0.53 26.34 2.46
N PRO A 221 -1.39 25.32 2.36
CA PRO A 221 -0.99 24.03 1.81
C PRO A 221 -0.58 24.19 0.34
N ASN A 222 0.71 23.99 0.03
CA ASN A 222 1.15 23.91 -1.36
C ASN A 222 0.80 22.53 -1.91
N ASN A 223 -0.24 22.46 -2.73
CA ASN A 223 -0.68 21.23 -3.40
C ASN A 223 0.35 20.67 -4.40
N ARG A 224 1.41 21.41 -4.72
CA ARG A 224 2.50 20.99 -5.62
C ARG A 224 3.71 20.44 -4.88
N THR A 225 3.73 20.43 -3.55
CA THR A 225 4.85 19.84 -2.81
C THR A 225 4.67 18.33 -2.65
N ALA A 226 5.68 17.58 -3.10
CA ALA A 226 5.87 16.17 -2.79
C ALA A 226 6.84 16.06 -1.60
N PHE A 227 6.32 15.63 -0.45
CA PHE A 227 7.08 15.48 0.78
C PHE A 227 7.79 14.13 0.79
N VAL A 228 9.07 14.13 0.38
CA VAL A 228 9.89 12.92 0.21
C VAL A 228 10.22 12.29 1.56
N ILE A 229 10.10 10.97 1.61
CA ILE A 229 10.41 10.14 2.77
C ILE A 229 11.57 9.21 2.39
N PRO A 230 12.73 9.33 3.04
CA PRO A 230 13.84 8.39 2.84
C PRO A 230 13.43 6.95 3.16
N ALA A 231 13.73 6.05 2.22
CA ALA A 231 13.45 4.63 2.36
C ALA A 231 14.72 3.85 2.64
N PHE A 232 14.59 2.80 3.44
CA PHE A 232 15.68 1.93 3.87
C PHE A 232 15.32 0.44 3.74
N GLU A 233 16.34 -0.41 3.70
CA GLU A 233 16.23 -1.86 3.82
C GLU A 233 16.99 -2.31 5.05
N MET A 234 16.41 -3.19 5.86
CA MET A 234 17.04 -3.76 7.05
C MET A 234 17.24 -5.26 6.92
N VAL A 235 18.10 -5.84 7.75
CA VAL A 235 18.23 -7.31 7.88
C VAL A 235 16.90 -7.96 8.29
N THR A 236 16.59 -9.13 7.72
CA THR A 236 15.38 -9.89 8.04
C THR A 236 15.36 -10.29 9.52
N GLY A 237 14.22 -10.10 10.20
CA GLY A 237 14.07 -10.43 11.61
C GLY A 237 14.71 -9.43 12.58
N GLY A 238 15.31 -8.34 12.08
CA GLY A 238 15.80 -7.26 12.94
C GLY A 238 14.66 -6.45 13.58
N THR A 239 14.96 -5.81 14.71
CA THR A 239 14.02 -4.94 15.42
C THR A 239 13.77 -3.66 14.63
N PHE A 240 12.50 -3.37 14.33
CA PHE A 240 12.13 -2.16 13.58
C PHE A 240 12.48 -0.90 14.39
N PRO A 241 13.20 0.08 13.79
CA PRO A 241 13.61 1.29 14.51
C PRO A 241 12.40 2.16 14.82
N GLN A 242 12.24 2.51 16.10
CA GLN A 242 11.15 3.36 16.59
C GLN A 242 11.47 4.86 16.51
N THR A 243 12.73 5.23 16.34
CA THR A 243 13.20 6.61 16.21
C THR A 243 14.23 6.74 15.11
N LYS A 244 14.40 7.96 14.58
CA LYS A 244 15.47 8.26 13.61
C LYS A 244 16.85 7.93 14.18
N GLN A 245 17.11 8.29 15.44
CA GLN A 245 18.40 7.97 16.07
C GLN A 245 18.69 6.46 16.09
N HIS A 246 17.72 5.63 16.49
CA HIS A 246 17.89 4.18 16.46
C HIS A 246 18.10 3.66 15.02
N LEU A 247 17.42 4.25 14.03
CA LEU A 247 17.68 3.92 12.62
C LEU A 247 19.13 4.25 12.21
N LEU A 248 19.66 5.40 12.62
CA LEU A 248 21.04 5.81 12.34
C LEU A 248 22.05 4.88 13.02
N ASP A 249 21.79 4.46 14.26
CA ASP A 249 22.64 3.51 14.97
C ASP A 249 22.70 2.15 14.24
N LEU A 250 21.55 1.65 13.76
CA LEU A 250 21.49 0.45 12.94
C LEU A 250 22.22 0.63 11.60
N TRP A 251 22.25 1.85 11.06
CA TRP A 251 22.91 2.15 9.79
C TRP A 251 24.43 2.14 9.97
N ASP A 252 24.93 2.74 11.05
CA ASP A 252 26.35 2.68 11.42
C ASP A 252 26.82 1.24 11.67
N GLN A 253 25.94 0.38 12.18
CA GLN A 253 26.21 -1.05 12.37
C GLN A 253 26.11 -1.88 11.07
N GLY A 254 25.68 -1.28 9.96
CA GLY A 254 25.46 -1.98 8.69
C GLY A 254 24.27 -2.94 8.68
N SER A 255 23.38 -2.86 9.68
CA SER A 255 22.16 -3.69 9.78
C SER A 255 20.97 -3.11 9.02
N ILE A 256 21.05 -1.84 8.63
CA ILE A 256 20.14 -1.15 7.72
C ILE A 256 20.94 -0.35 6.69
N GLN A 257 20.41 -0.17 5.49
CA GLN A 257 21.02 0.58 4.40
C GLN A 257 19.97 1.36 3.61
N PRO A 258 20.34 2.42 2.85
CA PRO A 258 19.46 3.06 1.90
C PRO A 258 18.78 2.05 0.96
N PHE A 259 17.49 2.27 0.68
CA PHE A 259 16.70 1.39 -0.17
C PHE A 259 17.35 1.23 -1.55
N TYR A 260 17.29 0.02 -2.11
CA TYR A 260 17.92 -0.31 -3.39
C TYR A 260 19.41 -0.01 -3.49
N LEU A 261 20.16 0.17 -2.40
CA LEU A 261 21.60 0.44 -2.46
C LEU A 261 22.34 -0.58 -3.35
N LYS A 262 22.00 -1.87 -3.21
CA LYS A 262 22.59 -2.96 -4.01
C LYS A 262 21.81 -3.23 -5.31
N ALA A 263 20.49 -3.04 -5.31
CA ALA A 263 19.64 -3.33 -6.46
C ALA A 263 19.73 -2.25 -7.57
N CYS A 264 19.61 -0.98 -7.19
CA CYS A 264 19.73 0.19 -8.05
C CYS A 264 20.17 1.43 -7.26
N TRP A 265 21.48 1.57 -7.04
CA TRP A 265 22.04 2.71 -6.30
C TRP A 265 21.64 4.08 -6.89
N LYS A 266 21.50 4.18 -8.23
CA LYS A 266 21.08 5.42 -8.92
C LYS A 266 19.62 5.80 -8.65
N CYS A 267 18.76 4.83 -8.32
CA CYS A 267 17.33 5.05 -8.18
C CYS A 267 16.97 5.81 -6.89
N GLN A 268 17.78 5.71 -5.83
CA GLN A 268 17.50 6.36 -4.54
C GLN A 268 18.51 7.44 -4.15
N ARG A 269 19.73 7.43 -4.71
CA ARG A 269 20.83 8.32 -4.26
C ARG A 269 20.48 9.82 -4.25
N PHE A 270 19.58 10.27 -5.11
CA PHE A 270 19.22 11.69 -5.23
C PHE A 270 18.41 12.20 -4.03
N THR A 271 17.89 11.31 -3.19
CA THR A 271 17.33 11.66 -1.88
C THR A 271 18.38 12.27 -0.94
N ASP A 272 19.68 12.06 -1.19
CA ASP A 272 20.80 12.57 -0.37
C ASP A 272 20.71 12.16 1.11
N TYR A 273 20.87 10.86 1.35
CA TYR A 273 20.76 10.29 2.69
C TYR A 273 21.79 10.85 3.69
N ASP A 274 22.95 11.32 3.22
CA ASP A 274 23.97 11.93 4.07
C ASP A 274 23.53 13.29 4.60
N SER A 275 22.86 14.09 3.75
CA SER A 275 22.22 15.33 4.19
C SER A 275 21.08 15.05 5.16
N TRP A 276 20.22 14.06 4.89
CA TRP A 276 19.15 13.68 5.81
C TRP A 276 19.63 13.22 7.18
N ARG A 277 20.72 12.44 7.21
CA ARG A 277 21.37 11.98 8.45
C ARG A 277 21.81 13.15 9.34
N LYS A 278 22.24 14.26 8.76
CA LYS A 278 22.75 15.45 9.48
C LYS A 278 21.64 16.38 9.99
N LEU A 279 20.39 16.18 9.56
CA LEU A 279 19.28 17.00 10.06
C LEU A 279 19.09 16.76 11.57
N PRO A 280 18.88 17.84 12.35
CA PRO A 280 18.73 17.75 13.80
C PRO A 280 17.54 16.88 14.17
N ASP A 281 17.66 16.18 15.31
CA ASP A 281 16.57 15.38 15.86
C ASP A 281 15.44 16.28 16.37
N SER A 282 14.19 15.86 16.16
CA SER A 282 13.01 16.59 16.62
C SER A 282 11.81 15.67 16.82
N ASP A 283 10.90 16.05 17.71
CA ASP A 283 9.65 15.32 17.97
C ASP A 283 8.62 15.44 16.83
N GLY A 284 8.75 16.48 15.99
CA GLY A 284 7.85 16.78 14.88
C GLY A 284 8.48 16.58 13.51
N LEU A 285 7.66 16.72 12.46
CA LEU A 285 8.16 16.82 11.08
C LEU A 285 8.42 18.27 10.69
N SER A 286 9.48 18.45 9.91
CA SER A 286 9.83 19.71 9.30
C SER A 286 10.40 19.49 7.89
N PRO A 287 10.37 20.51 7.01
CA PRO A 287 11.14 20.52 5.77
C PRO A 287 12.62 20.39 6.11
N GLY A 288 13.30 19.39 5.54
CA GLY A 288 14.75 19.22 5.66
C GLY A 288 15.48 20.03 4.61
N TYR A 289 15.32 19.64 3.34
CA TYR A 289 15.91 20.30 2.18
C TYR A 289 15.13 19.95 0.92
N ASP A 290 15.26 20.79 -0.09
CA ASP A 290 14.68 20.56 -1.41
C ASP A 290 15.64 19.74 -2.28
N VAL A 291 15.06 18.91 -3.14
CA VAL A 291 15.78 18.03 -4.07
C VAL A 291 15.37 18.35 -5.49
N ASP A 292 16.35 18.68 -6.32
CA ASP A 292 16.15 18.76 -7.76
C ASP A 292 15.94 17.37 -8.33
N TRP A 293 14.87 17.23 -9.12
CA TRP A 293 14.57 15.99 -9.82
C TRP A 293 15.71 15.59 -10.77
N LYS A 294 16.06 14.29 -10.78
CA LYS A 294 17.06 13.68 -11.69
C LYS A 294 16.64 12.28 -12.10
N ASP A 295 16.87 11.88 -13.35
CA ASP A 295 16.67 10.48 -13.79
C ASP A 295 17.77 9.56 -13.22
N PRO A 296 17.48 8.32 -12.79
CA PRO A 296 16.18 7.66 -12.67
C PRO A 296 15.66 7.64 -11.22
N TRP A 297 15.47 8.81 -10.59
CA TRP A 297 15.06 8.90 -9.18
C TRP A 297 13.67 8.32 -8.94
N GLU A 298 13.55 7.50 -7.90
CA GLU A 298 12.36 6.72 -7.55
C GLU A 298 11.98 6.93 -6.07
N PRO A 299 11.73 8.17 -5.61
CA PRO A 299 11.43 8.45 -4.20
C PRO A 299 10.06 7.90 -3.76
N PHE A 300 9.93 7.73 -2.45
CA PHE A 300 8.63 7.65 -1.77
C PHE A 300 8.30 9.03 -1.22
N PHE A 301 7.03 9.41 -1.28
CA PHE A 301 6.60 10.72 -0.82
C PHE A 301 5.12 10.74 -0.42
N ILE A 302 4.76 11.71 0.42
CA ILE A 302 3.37 12.12 0.63
C ILE A 302 3.07 13.26 -0.36
N ALA A 303 1.99 13.17 -1.12
CA ALA A 303 1.58 14.19 -2.07
C ALA A 303 0.08 14.50 -1.96
N SER A 304 -0.32 15.68 -2.45
CA SER A 304 -1.73 16.04 -2.57
C SER A 304 -2.47 15.05 -3.48
N TRP A 305 -3.75 14.79 -3.19
CA TRP A 305 -4.68 14.07 -4.06
C TRP A 305 -4.65 14.53 -5.53
N GLN A 306 -4.33 15.81 -5.78
CA GLN A 306 -4.27 16.40 -7.12
C GLN A 306 -3.01 16.01 -7.92
N ALA A 307 -2.07 15.29 -7.31
CA ALA A 307 -0.89 14.79 -7.99
C ALA A 307 -1.25 13.96 -9.25
N PRO A 308 -0.46 14.09 -10.33
CA PRO A 308 -0.56 13.22 -11.50
C PRO A 308 -0.66 11.73 -11.13
N ARG A 309 -1.56 11.05 -11.84
CA ARG A 309 -1.78 9.61 -11.72
C ARG A 309 -0.66 8.84 -12.40
N TYR A 310 -0.53 7.57 -12.04
CA TYR A 310 0.45 6.70 -12.67
C TYR A 310 -0.01 6.33 -14.09
N ASP A 311 0.91 6.30 -15.05
CA ASP A 311 0.59 5.84 -16.40
C ASP A 311 0.43 4.31 -16.41
N GLU A 312 -0.80 3.85 -16.66
CA GLU A 312 -1.22 2.44 -16.54
C GLU A 312 -0.58 1.52 -17.61
N ARG A 313 0.05 2.10 -18.65
CA ARG A 313 0.77 1.32 -19.68
C ARG A 313 2.05 0.68 -19.14
N PHE A 314 2.65 1.25 -18.08
CA PHE A 314 3.80 0.64 -17.42
C PHE A 314 3.37 -0.50 -16.50
N LYS A 315 3.72 -1.72 -16.89
CA LYS A 315 3.43 -2.96 -16.18
C LYS A 315 4.74 -3.64 -15.78
N GLN A 316 4.68 -4.51 -14.77
CA GLN A 316 5.86 -5.23 -14.28
C GLN A 316 7.04 -4.31 -13.93
N TYR A 317 8.27 -4.76 -14.22
CA TYR A 317 9.49 -4.15 -13.71
C TYR A 317 9.96 -2.94 -14.52
N GLY A 318 10.41 -1.90 -13.81
CA GLY A 318 11.14 -0.76 -14.36
C GLY A 318 10.25 0.37 -14.86
N PHE A 319 10.73 1.61 -14.70
CA PHE A 319 10.11 2.87 -15.13
C PHE A 319 8.68 3.16 -14.65
N ASN A 320 8.04 2.26 -13.89
CA ASN A 320 6.66 2.43 -13.44
C ASN A 320 6.47 3.61 -12.45
N ARG A 321 7.33 3.75 -11.42
CA ARG A 321 7.31 4.89 -10.48
C ARG A 321 8.14 6.05 -11.00
N ILE A 322 9.27 5.79 -11.67
CA ILE A 322 10.11 6.82 -12.32
C ILE A 322 9.30 7.68 -13.29
N SER A 323 8.40 7.08 -14.09
CA SER A 323 7.53 7.83 -15.00
C SER A 323 6.61 8.81 -14.27
N GLN A 324 5.98 8.38 -13.17
CA GLN A 324 5.13 9.25 -12.37
C GLN A 324 5.93 10.38 -11.70
N VAL A 325 7.13 10.11 -11.19
CA VAL A 325 7.99 11.15 -10.59
C VAL A 325 8.46 12.15 -11.65
N CYS A 326 8.75 11.69 -12.86
CA CYS A 326 9.02 12.52 -14.02
C CYS A 326 7.83 13.45 -14.35
N GLU A 327 6.60 12.93 -14.39
CA GLU A 327 5.41 13.76 -14.63
C GLU A 327 5.14 14.75 -13.49
N MET A 328 5.34 14.36 -12.23
CA MET A 328 5.31 15.27 -11.08
C MET A 328 6.26 16.45 -11.31
N HIS A 329 7.51 16.19 -11.69
CA HIS A 329 8.48 17.25 -11.99
C HIS A 329 8.01 18.18 -13.11
N VAL A 330 7.59 17.62 -14.25
CA VAL A 330 7.16 18.38 -15.43
C VAL A 330 5.92 19.24 -15.14
N SER A 331 4.96 18.68 -14.41
CA SER A 331 3.71 19.36 -14.01
C SER A 331 3.88 20.43 -12.94
N GLY A 332 5.10 20.67 -12.46
CA GLY A 332 5.41 21.78 -11.56
C GLY A 332 5.57 21.39 -10.10
N SER A 333 5.64 20.10 -9.75
CA SER A 333 5.88 19.69 -8.37
C SER A 333 7.27 20.06 -7.87
N HIS A 334 7.37 20.32 -6.58
CA HIS A 334 8.61 20.53 -5.85
C HIS A 334 8.82 19.35 -4.89
N PHE A 335 10.05 18.91 -4.70
CA PHE A 335 10.36 17.77 -3.83
C PHE A 335 11.14 18.24 -2.61
N THR A 336 10.60 17.98 -1.43
CA THR A 336 11.19 18.39 -0.15
C THR A 336 11.31 17.16 0.74
N VAL A 337 12.51 16.86 1.22
CA VAL A 337 12.75 15.73 2.13
C VAL A 337 12.29 16.08 3.54
N LEU A 338 11.50 15.19 4.16
CA LEU A 338 11.05 15.34 5.55
C LEU A 338 12.15 14.90 6.54
N SER A 339 12.34 15.66 7.61
CA SER A 339 13.44 15.50 8.58
C SER A 339 13.46 14.18 9.35
N GLN A 340 12.30 13.75 9.88
CA GLN A 340 12.19 12.64 10.83
C GLN A 340 11.43 11.42 10.28
N ALA A 341 10.82 11.54 9.10
CA ALA A 341 10.09 10.47 8.46
C ALA A 341 11.04 9.48 7.79
N TYR A 342 10.73 8.19 7.86
CA TYR A 342 11.42 7.16 7.09
C TYR A 342 10.49 5.97 6.79
N LEU A 343 10.85 5.19 5.78
CA LEU A 343 10.23 3.89 5.50
C LEU A 343 11.29 2.79 5.63
N VAL A 344 10.91 1.61 6.12
CA VAL A 344 11.82 0.45 6.17
C VAL A 344 11.17 -0.79 5.55
N HIS A 345 11.92 -1.45 4.68
CA HIS A 345 11.63 -2.77 4.15
C HIS A 345 12.47 -3.83 4.89
N GLN A 346 11.87 -4.96 5.27
CA GLN A 346 12.62 -6.08 5.87
C GLN A 346 13.22 -7.01 4.80
N GLY A 347 14.53 -7.19 4.85
CA GLY A 347 15.34 -7.94 3.89
C GLY A 347 16.00 -7.02 2.86
N PHE A 348 17.26 -7.33 2.52
CA PHE A 348 17.98 -6.59 1.48
C PHE A 348 17.55 -7.02 0.09
N LYS A 349 17.15 -6.06 -0.75
CA LYS A 349 16.82 -6.34 -2.15
C LYS A 349 18.13 -6.47 -2.93
N SER A 350 18.25 -7.53 -3.72
CA SER A 350 19.46 -7.80 -4.53
C SER A 350 19.14 -8.02 -5.99
N LYS A 351 20.13 -7.79 -6.88
CA LYS A 351 19.98 -8.01 -8.33
C LYS A 351 19.72 -9.47 -8.72
N ILE A 352 20.01 -10.42 -7.83
CA ILE A 352 19.90 -11.87 -8.09
C ILE A 352 18.47 -12.37 -7.84
N GLN A 353 17.65 -11.63 -7.10
CA GLN A 353 16.28 -12.04 -6.74
C GLN A 353 15.22 -11.73 -7.82
N PHE A 354 15.64 -11.32 -9.01
CA PHE A 354 14.70 -10.95 -10.07
C PHE A 354 14.47 -12.09 -11.06
N HIS A 355 13.23 -12.19 -11.56
CA HIS A 355 12.84 -13.20 -12.55
C HIS A 355 13.57 -13.03 -13.88
N SER A 356 13.71 -14.11 -14.64
CA SER A 356 14.49 -14.15 -15.90
C SER A 356 14.00 -13.15 -16.97
N SER A 357 12.70 -12.84 -17.00
CA SER A 357 12.08 -11.89 -17.94
C SER A 357 12.29 -10.41 -17.58
N LYS A 358 12.89 -10.12 -16.41
CA LYS A 358 13.01 -8.74 -15.90
C LYS A 358 13.65 -7.80 -16.91
N ASN A 359 14.72 -8.23 -17.58
CA ASN A 359 15.45 -7.36 -18.50
C ASN A 359 14.57 -6.99 -19.71
N ASP A 360 13.81 -7.95 -20.25
CA ASP A 360 12.88 -7.72 -21.35
C ASP A 360 11.74 -6.77 -20.94
N GLU A 361 11.21 -6.95 -19.72
CA GLU A 361 10.20 -6.05 -19.14
C GLU A 361 10.77 -4.63 -18.98
N GLN A 362 11.98 -4.52 -18.45
CA GLN A 362 12.67 -3.24 -18.27
C GLN A 362 12.91 -2.53 -19.60
N ASP A 363 13.33 -3.26 -20.64
CA ASP A 363 13.61 -2.71 -21.96
C ASP A 363 12.33 -2.25 -22.67
N LYS A 364 11.24 -3.02 -22.58
CA LYS A 364 9.91 -2.60 -23.05
C LYS A 364 9.48 -1.30 -22.36
N ASN A 365 9.60 -1.24 -21.04
CA ASN A 365 9.26 -0.05 -20.26
C ASN A 365 10.20 1.13 -20.56
N ARG A 366 11.47 0.88 -20.89
CA ARG A 366 12.40 1.93 -21.31
C ARG A 366 12.00 2.58 -22.62
N ILE A 367 11.55 1.78 -23.60
CA ILE A 367 11.04 2.29 -24.89
C ILE A 367 9.77 3.09 -24.65
N LEU A 368 8.83 2.55 -23.86
CA LEU A 368 7.62 3.26 -23.47
C LEU A 368 7.93 4.59 -22.77
N PHE A 369 8.93 4.61 -21.87
CA PHE A 369 9.35 5.82 -21.18
C PHE A 369 9.85 6.91 -22.13
N ARG A 370 10.61 6.57 -23.18
CA ARG A 370 11.02 7.55 -24.20
C ARG A 370 9.84 8.21 -24.90
N ARG A 371 8.82 7.41 -25.24
CA ARG A 371 7.57 7.90 -25.83
C ARG A 371 6.81 8.79 -24.82
N PHE A 372 6.65 8.31 -23.59
CA PHE A 372 6.01 9.06 -22.50
C PHE A 372 6.64 10.44 -22.29
N LYS A 373 7.98 10.54 -22.30
CA LYS A 373 8.69 11.83 -22.21
C LYS A 373 8.35 12.81 -23.34
N THR A 374 8.00 12.31 -24.51
CA THR A 374 7.57 13.13 -25.65
C THR A 374 6.12 13.58 -25.47
N GLU A 375 5.24 12.66 -25.07
CA GLU A 375 3.83 12.96 -24.76
C GLU A 375 3.70 13.97 -23.60
N LEU A 376 4.60 13.97 -22.62
CA LEU A 376 4.62 14.99 -21.57
C LEU A 376 4.89 16.41 -22.10
N LYS A 377 5.63 16.57 -23.20
CA LYS A 377 5.84 17.89 -23.82
C LYS A 377 4.56 18.44 -24.44
N GLU A 378 3.74 17.55 -24.99
CA GLU A 378 2.44 17.90 -25.57
C GLU A 378 1.41 18.16 -24.47
N LYS A 379 1.42 17.35 -23.40
CA LYS A 379 0.51 17.48 -22.26
C LYS A 379 0.77 18.74 -21.43
N TYR A 380 2.03 19.17 -21.34
CA TYR A 380 2.45 20.36 -20.60
C TYR A 380 3.25 21.29 -21.52
N PRO A 381 2.60 22.03 -22.43
CA PRO A 381 3.29 22.88 -23.40
C PRO A 381 3.94 24.12 -22.77
N ASP A 382 3.38 24.62 -21.66
CA ASP A 382 3.78 25.89 -21.03
C ASP A 382 4.92 25.77 -20.00
N THR A 383 5.35 24.55 -19.67
CA THR A 383 6.46 24.33 -18.74
C THR A 383 7.76 24.16 -19.51
N ASP A 384 8.89 24.60 -18.97
CA ASP A 384 10.23 24.28 -19.49
C ASP A 384 10.88 23.08 -18.78
N ARG A 385 10.22 22.53 -17.75
CA ARG A 385 10.70 21.37 -17.00
C ARG A 385 10.62 20.11 -17.86
N ARG A 386 11.69 19.31 -17.88
CA ARG A 386 11.81 18.14 -18.76
C ARG A 386 12.56 17.03 -18.06
N CYS A 387 12.19 15.79 -18.40
CA CYS A 387 12.84 14.61 -17.86
C CYS A 387 14.06 14.21 -18.69
N TYR A 388 15.16 14.95 -18.61
CA TYR A 388 16.34 14.66 -19.41
C TYR A 388 17.01 13.35 -19.00
#